data_AF-A0A7X6FRH4-F1
#
_entry.id   AF-A0A7X6FRH4-F1
#
_cell.length_a   1.000
_cell.length_b   1.000
_cell.length_c   1.000
_cell.angle_alpha   90.00
_cell.angle_beta   90.00
_cell.angle_gamma   90.00
#
_symmetry.space_group_name_H-M   'P 1'
#
loop_
_entity.id
_entity.type
_entity.pdbx_description
1 polymer ?
#
loop_
_entity_poly.entity_id
_entity_poly.type
_entity_poly.pdbx_seq_one_letter_code
_entity_poly.pdbx_strand_id
1 'polypeptide(L)'
;MKLLAEFEGVALVRRSAQVALGSSAHAVIVVTGHRRLEIEAALDGLGVECIENTKYDHGMATSLTTGISYCDARGANAVLVLLADMPGLTTAHLDRLLQLSARPTAKWWCVQWEMANPEIPLYFQNRYSRQSRVSKAM
;
A
#
# COMPACT_ATOMS: atom_id res chain seq x y z
N MET A 1 17.73 2.56 -9.90
CA MET A 1 16.44 2.00 -9.46
C MET A 1 16.24 2.39 -8.00
N LYS A 2 15.14 3.05 -7.63
CA LYS A 2 15.00 3.74 -6.32
C LYS A 2 14.62 2.79 -5.17
N LEU A 3 13.87 1.72 -5.41
CA LEU A 3 13.34 0.89 -4.32
C LEU A 3 14.35 -0.04 -3.66
N LEU A 4 15.24 -0.61 -4.48
CA LEU A 4 16.37 -1.42 -4.03
C LEU A 4 17.60 -0.55 -3.74
N ALA A 5 17.51 0.78 -3.89
CA ALA A 5 18.56 1.65 -3.41
C ALA A 5 18.65 1.52 -1.90
N GLU A 6 19.88 1.47 -1.41
CA GLU A 6 20.15 1.34 0.00
C GLU A 6 20.26 2.72 0.65
N PHE A 7 19.66 2.84 1.82
CA PHE A 7 19.88 3.95 2.73
C PHE A 7 20.35 3.36 4.06
N GLU A 8 21.55 3.73 4.50
CA GLU A 8 22.20 3.13 5.67
C GLU A 8 22.34 1.59 5.57
N GLY A 9 22.61 1.07 4.37
CA GLY A 9 22.78 -0.36 4.10
C GLY A 9 21.48 -1.18 4.09
N VAL A 10 20.32 -0.51 4.15
CA VAL A 10 19.00 -1.16 4.09
C VAL A 10 18.28 -0.70 2.83
N ALA A 11 17.77 -1.64 2.03
CA ALA A 11 16.94 -1.33 0.87
C ALA A 11 15.74 -0.46 1.30
N LEU A 12 15.49 0.63 0.58
CA LEU A 12 14.38 1.56 0.88
C LEU A 12 13.05 0.81 1.00
N VAL A 13 12.83 -0.22 0.17
CA VAL A 13 11.63 -1.04 0.26
C VAL A 13 11.47 -1.76 1.61
N ARG A 14 12.56 -2.30 2.13
CA ARG A 14 12.59 -2.96 3.43
C ARG A 14 12.35 -1.97 4.55
N ARG A 15 12.97 -0.79 4.50
CA ARG A 15 12.79 0.28 5.50
C ARG A 15 11.33 0.73 5.57
N SER A 16 10.68 1.00 4.43
CA SER A 16 9.27 1.37 4.40
C SER A 16 8.36 0.27 4.95
N ALA A 17 8.63 -0.99 4.60
CA ALA A 17 7.88 -2.13 5.13
C ALA A 17 8.03 -2.26 6.66
N GLN A 18 9.23 -2.08 7.20
CA GLN A 18 9.47 -2.07 8.64
C GLN A 18 8.73 -0.92 9.34
N VAL A 19 8.75 0.29 8.77
CA VAL A 19 7.99 1.43 9.30
C VAL A 19 6.50 1.15 9.33
N ALA A 20 5.95 0.54 8.26
CA ALA A 20 4.55 0.14 8.19
C ALA A 20 4.20 -0.96 9.20
N LEU A 21 5.05 -1.97 9.35
CA LEU A 21 4.87 -3.05 10.32
C LEU A 21 4.93 -2.57 11.77
N GLY A 22 5.67 -1.49 12.04
CA GLY A 22 5.71 -0.88 13.37
C GLY A 22 4.43 -0.13 13.74
N SER A 23 3.57 0.21 12.76
CA SER A 23 2.34 0.98 13.01
C SER A 23 1.22 0.12 13.59
N SER A 24 0.15 0.76 14.01
CA SER A 24 -1.12 0.13 14.42
C SER A 24 -1.90 -0.50 13.25
N ALA A 25 -1.23 -0.74 12.12
CA ALA A 25 -1.75 -1.50 11.00
C ALA A 25 -2.07 -2.95 11.36
N HIS A 26 -3.17 -3.48 10.83
CA HIS A 26 -3.49 -4.91 10.99
C HIS A 26 -2.67 -5.81 10.06
N ALA A 27 -2.34 -5.32 8.86
CA ALA A 27 -1.56 -6.04 7.87
C ALA A 27 -0.70 -5.07 7.03
N VAL A 28 0.33 -5.58 6.36
CA VAL A 28 1.20 -4.81 5.47
C VAL A 28 1.36 -5.57 4.17
N ILE A 29 1.13 -4.91 3.04
CA ILE A 29 0.73 -5.59 1.81
C ILE A 29 1.47 -4.97 0.63
N VAL A 30 2.56 -5.60 0.26
CA VAL A 30 3.44 -5.07 -0.76
C VAL A 30 2.94 -5.54 -2.11
N VAL A 31 2.51 -4.58 -2.95
CA VAL A 31 2.14 -4.91 -4.32
C VAL A 31 3.39 -4.83 -5.18
N THR A 32 3.80 -5.98 -5.68
CA THR A 32 4.98 -6.16 -6.51
C THR A 32 4.58 -6.22 -7.99
N GLY A 33 5.53 -5.98 -8.88
CA GLY A 33 5.34 -6.07 -10.32
C GLY A 33 6.70 -6.17 -11.00
N HIS A 34 7.21 -5.04 -11.48
CA HIS A 34 8.57 -4.96 -11.98
C HIS A 34 9.58 -5.40 -10.89
N ARG A 35 10.54 -6.27 -11.27
CA ARG A 35 11.58 -6.83 -10.37
C ARG A 35 11.02 -7.47 -9.10
N ARG A 36 9.84 -8.09 -9.20
CA ARG A 36 9.14 -8.80 -8.12
C ARG A 36 10.08 -9.63 -7.25
N LEU A 37 10.85 -10.54 -7.85
CA LEU A 37 11.71 -11.47 -7.10
C LEU A 37 12.73 -10.76 -6.22
N GLU A 38 13.30 -9.66 -6.69
CA GLU A 38 14.31 -8.89 -5.93
C GLU A 38 13.69 -8.09 -4.80
N ILE A 39 12.47 -7.57 -5.02
CA ILE A 39 11.70 -6.88 -3.98
C ILE A 39 11.24 -7.86 -2.90
N GLU A 40 10.70 -9.01 -3.30
CA GLU A 40 10.30 -10.07 -2.37
C GLU A 40 11.51 -10.57 -1.55
N ALA A 41 12.67 -10.76 -2.19
CA ALA A 41 13.90 -11.11 -1.49
C ALA A 41 14.34 -10.02 -0.48
N ALA A 42 14.23 -8.74 -0.82
CA ALA A 42 14.55 -7.64 0.11
C ALA A 42 13.58 -7.58 1.31
N LEU A 43 12.38 -8.13 1.15
CA LEU A 43 11.34 -8.20 2.18
C LEU A 43 11.34 -9.51 2.97
N ASP A 44 12.20 -10.45 2.61
CA ASP A 44 12.26 -11.76 3.26
C ASP A 44 12.44 -11.64 4.78
N GLY A 45 11.77 -12.53 5.50
CA GLY A 45 11.69 -12.54 6.97
C GLY A 45 10.85 -11.41 7.59
N LEU A 46 10.22 -10.53 6.82
CA LEU A 46 9.24 -9.56 7.34
C LEU A 46 7.82 -10.13 7.31
N GLY A 47 6.99 -9.73 8.28
CA GLY A 47 5.58 -10.10 8.37
C GLY A 47 4.67 -9.40 7.35
N VAL A 48 5.12 -9.25 6.11
CA VAL A 48 4.37 -8.61 5.02
C VAL A 48 3.77 -9.65 4.06
N GLU A 49 2.65 -9.34 3.43
CA GLU A 49 2.07 -10.15 2.36
C GLU A 49 2.43 -9.51 1.01
N CYS A 50 3.10 -10.25 0.14
CA CYS A 50 3.41 -9.79 -1.21
C CYS A 50 2.33 -10.28 -2.19
N ILE A 51 1.78 -9.36 -2.98
CA ILE A 51 0.88 -9.71 -4.08
C ILE A 51 1.44 -9.18 -5.40
N GLU A 52 1.21 -9.89 -6.50
CA GLU A 52 1.69 -9.49 -7.82
C GLU A 52 0.62 -8.69 -8.57
N ASN A 53 1.00 -7.56 -9.13
CA ASN A 53 0.28 -6.91 -10.21
C ASN A 53 0.97 -7.20 -11.54
N THR A 54 0.37 -8.08 -12.35
CA THR A 54 0.86 -8.44 -13.69
C THR A 54 0.73 -7.30 -14.71
N LYS A 55 -0.06 -6.26 -14.40
CA LYS A 55 -0.31 -5.09 -15.26
C LYS A 55 0.45 -3.85 -14.77
N TYR A 56 1.62 -4.05 -14.16
CA TYR A 56 2.42 -2.95 -13.59
C TYR A 56 2.86 -1.93 -14.66
N ASP A 57 2.98 -2.39 -15.90
CA ASP A 57 3.33 -1.62 -17.10
C ASP A 57 2.21 -0.68 -17.57
N HIS A 58 0.97 -0.90 -17.12
CA HIS A 58 -0.19 -0.05 -17.42
C HIS A 58 -0.32 1.16 -16.46
N GLY A 59 0.69 1.44 -15.63
CA GLY A 59 0.79 2.65 -14.79
C GLY A 59 0.16 2.52 -13.40
N MET A 60 0.34 3.56 -12.56
CA MET A 60 0.07 3.52 -11.09
C MET A 60 -1.37 3.13 -10.71
N ALA A 61 -2.35 3.35 -11.57
CA ALA A 61 -3.72 2.98 -11.26
C ALA A 61 -3.87 1.47 -11.04
N THR A 62 -3.14 0.63 -11.77
CA THR A 62 -3.37 -0.83 -11.77
C THR A 62 -2.95 -1.51 -10.47
N SER A 63 -1.77 -1.22 -9.90
CA SER A 63 -1.41 -1.76 -8.58
C SER A 63 -2.12 -1.08 -7.42
N LEU A 64 -2.57 0.18 -7.54
CA LEU A 64 -3.48 0.77 -6.54
C LEU A 64 -4.79 0.00 -6.50
N THR A 65 -5.40 -0.23 -7.66
CA THR A 65 -6.60 -1.07 -7.76
C THR A 65 -6.32 -2.49 -7.27
N THR A 66 -5.20 -3.11 -7.65
CA THR A 66 -4.84 -4.47 -7.21
C THR A 66 -4.72 -4.54 -5.68
N GLY A 67 -3.98 -3.61 -5.07
CA GLY A 67 -3.85 -3.52 -3.62
C GLY A 67 -5.19 -3.28 -2.93
N ILE A 68 -5.92 -2.23 -3.31
CA ILE A 68 -7.20 -1.86 -2.68
C ILE A 68 -8.23 -2.99 -2.82
N SER A 69 -8.37 -3.58 -4.01
CA SER A 69 -9.28 -4.71 -4.23
C SER A 69 -8.89 -5.94 -3.40
N TYR A 70 -7.59 -6.19 -3.23
CA TYR A 70 -7.11 -7.27 -2.35
C TYR A 70 -7.48 -7.02 -0.88
N CYS A 71 -7.33 -5.78 -0.41
CA CYS A 71 -7.71 -5.38 0.94
C CYS A 71 -9.23 -5.50 1.15
N ASP A 72 -10.01 -5.00 0.19
CA ASP A 72 -11.48 -4.97 0.22
C ASP A 72 -12.07 -6.38 0.26
N ALA A 73 -11.55 -7.28 -0.57
CA ALA A 73 -11.92 -8.70 -0.57
C ALA A 73 -11.66 -9.39 0.79
N ARG A 74 -10.75 -8.85 1.61
CA ARG A 74 -10.40 -9.33 2.96
C ARG A 74 -11.07 -8.55 4.08
N GLY A 75 -12.03 -7.68 3.73
CA GLY A 75 -12.86 -6.93 4.67
C GLY A 75 -12.13 -5.73 5.29
N ALA A 76 -11.19 -5.11 4.60
CA ALA A 76 -10.54 -3.90 5.09
C ALA A 76 -11.53 -2.74 5.21
N ASN A 77 -11.65 -2.15 6.40
CA ASN A 77 -12.52 -0.99 6.62
C ASN A 77 -11.92 0.34 6.12
N ALA A 78 -10.59 0.40 5.99
CA ALA A 78 -9.84 1.50 5.40
C ALA A 78 -8.47 0.99 4.90
N VAL A 79 -7.85 1.72 3.97
CA VAL A 79 -6.52 1.40 3.41
C VAL A 79 -5.68 2.67 3.48
N LEU A 80 -4.42 2.56 3.91
CA LEU A 80 -3.44 3.65 3.83
C LEU A 80 -2.38 3.26 2.81
N VAL A 81 -2.29 4.00 1.73
CA VAL A 81 -1.26 3.82 0.71
C VAL A 81 0.00 4.56 1.13
N LEU A 82 1.16 3.90 1.07
CA LEU A 82 2.46 4.50 1.37
C LEU A 82 3.36 4.42 0.15
N LEU A 83 4.14 5.46 -0.11
CA LEU A 83 5.20 5.36 -1.10
C LEU A 83 6.50 4.87 -0.45
N ALA A 84 7.16 3.98 -1.17
CA ALA A 84 8.39 3.30 -0.81
C ALA A 84 9.62 4.22 -0.67
N ASP A 85 9.49 5.45 -1.15
CA ASP A 85 10.62 6.33 -1.46
C ASP A 85 10.66 7.57 -0.56
N MET A 86 9.98 7.50 0.60
CA MET A 86 9.92 8.53 1.62
C MET A 86 10.80 8.15 2.84
N PRO A 87 12.12 8.43 2.83
CA PRO A 87 13.03 8.02 3.89
C PRO A 87 12.75 8.67 5.26
N GLY A 88 12.08 9.83 5.28
CA GLY A 88 11.68 10.53 6.51
C GLY A 88 10.36 10.08 7.12
N LEU A 89 9.69 9.08 6.52
CA LEU A 89 8.44 8.55 7.05
C LEU A 89 8.73 7.65 8.25
N THR A 90 8.00 7.88 9.35
CA THR A 90 8.16 7.14 10.60
C THR A 90 6.85 6.46 10.97
N THR A 91 6.93 5.47 11.85
CA THR A 91 5.76 4.77 12.39
C THR A 91 4.76 5.75 13.04
N ALA A 92 5.27 6.75 13.77
CA ALA A 92 4.43 7.78 14.40
C ALA A 92 3.64 8.62 13.39
N HIS A 93 4.21 8.90 12.20
CA HIS A 93 3.49 9.56 11.12
C HIS A 93 2.32 8.70 10.64
N LEU A 94 2.55 7.40 10.48
CA LEU A 94 1.50 6.46 10.08
C LEU A 94 0.40 6.41 11.13
N ASP A 95 0.74 6.16 12.39
CA ASP A 95 -0.23 6.08 13.48
C ASP A 95 -1.07 7.35 13.60
N ARG A 96 -0.48 8.53 13.37
CA ARG A 96 -1.23 9.79 13.35
C ARG A 96 -2.27 9.80 12.23
N LEU A 97 -1.92 9.33 11.02
CA LEU A 97 -2.87 9.17 9.93
C LEU A 97 -3.93 8.10 10.23
N LEU A 98 -3.54 7.03 10.94
CA LEU A 98 -4.46 5.97 11.32
C LEU A 98 -5.53 6.47 12.30
N GLN A 99 -5.09 7.21 13.31
CA GLN A 99 -5.95 7.81 14.34
C GLN A 99 -6.94 8.85 13.79
N LEU A 100 -6.58 9.56 12.71
CA LEU A 100 -7.46 10.54 12.08
C LEU A 100 -8.57 9.90 11.24
N SER A 101 -8.49 8.60 10.95
CA SER A 101 -9.60 7.93 10.28
C SER A 101 -10.77 7.71 11.25
N ALA A 102 -11.96 8.12 10.84
CA ALA A 102 -13.17 8.15 11.68
C ALA A 102 -13.72 6.77 12.10
N ARG A 103 -12.93 5.68 11.97
CA ARG A 103 -13.33 4.31 12.29
C ARG A 103 -12.23 3.60 13.09
N PRO A 104 -12.43 3.31 14.39
CA PRO A 104 -11.42 2.73 15.28
C PRO A 104 -10.87 1.35 14.89
N THR A 105 -11.44 0.68 13.89
CA THR A 105 -11.17 -0.74 13.54
C THR A 105 -10.54 -0.92 12.16
N ALA A 106 -10.00 0.14 11.56
CA ALA A 106 -9.38 0.06 10.25
C ALA A 106 -8.23 -0.95 10.24
N LYS A 107 -8.37 -2.00 9.43
CA LYS A 107 -7.28 -2.90 9.06
C LYS A 107 -6.50 -2.21 7.96
N TRP A 108 -5.35 -1.65 8.29
CA TRP A 108 -4.49 -0.92 7.34
C TRP A 108 -3.69 -1.88 6.46
N TRP A 109 -3.35 -1.43 5.25
CA TRP A 109 -2.63 -2.20 4.23
C TRP A 109 -1.70 -1.21 3.51
N CYS A 110 -0.40 -1.29 3.77
CA CYS A 110 0.62 -0.44 3.14
C CYS A 110 0.98 -0.96 1.76
N VAL A 111 0.54 -0.28 0.69
CA VAL A 111 0.84 -0.62 -0.72
C VAL A 111 2.11 0.05 -1.19
N GLN A 112 3.20 -0.71 -1.22
CA GLN A 112 4.51 -0.32 -1.74
C GLN A 112 4.54 -0.36 -3.29
N TRP A 113 5.17 0.61 -4.00
CA TRP A 113 5.15 0.69 -5.48
C TRP A 113 6.43 1.30 -6.13
N GLU A 114 6.80 0.90 -7.38
CA GLU A 114 7.81 1.52 -8.28
C GLU A 114 7.23 2.42 -9.41
N MET A 115 7.37 3.74 -9.31
CA MET A 115 7.01 4.68 -10.38
C MET A 115 8.00 4.62 -11.55
N ALA A 116 7.49 4.60 -12.78
CA ALA A 116 8.26 4.88 -13.99
C ALA A 116 8.48 6.40 -14.24
N ASN A 117 7.90 7.31 -13.43
CA ASN A 117 8.13 8.76 -13.53
C ASN A 117 7.71 9.47 -12.22
N PRO A 118 8.47 10.42 -11.63
CA PRO A 118 8.13 11.01 -10.32
C PRO A 118 7.07 12.10 -10.46
N GLU A 119 6.15 12.20 -9.49
CA GLU A 119 5.52 13.44 -8.96
C GLU A 119 4.17 13.12 -8.29
N ILE A 120 4.09 13.40 -6.98
CA ILE A 120 2.88 13.50 -6.12
C ILE A 120 2.44 12.23 -5.35
N PRO A 121 2.38 12.28 -4.00
CA PRO A 121 1.62 11.31 -3.20
C PRO A 121 0.12 11.60 -3.22
N LEU A 122 -0.70 10.57 -3.51
CA LEU A 122 -2.16 10.63 -3.42
C LEU A 122 -2.68 9.96 -2.14
N TYR A 123 -3.51 10.66 -1.39
CA TYR A 123 -4.34 10.14 -0.29
C TYR A 123 -5.76 9.87 -0.81
N PHE A 124 -6.30 8.68 -0.56
CA PHE A 124 -7.67 8.31 -0.96
C PHE A 124 -8.52 7.99 0.28
N GLN A 125 -9.62 8.73 0.47
CA GLN A 125 -10.69 8.33 1.40
C GLN A 125 -11.70 7.47 0.66
N ASN A 126 -11.98 6.28 1.20
CA ASN A 126 -13.00 5.39 0.67
C ASN A 126 -14.41 5.97 0.91
N ARG A 127 -15.05 6.50 -0.16
CA ARG A 127 -16.50 6.68 -0.24
C ARG A 127 -17.12 5.65 -1.20
N TYR A 128 -17.06 4.37 -0.85
CA TYR A 128 -18.00 3.39 -1.40
C TYR A 128 -19.33 3.49 -0.63
N SER A 129 -20.15 4.48 -0.99
CA SER A 129 -21.58 4.44 -0.66
C SER A 129 -22.33 3.83 -1.84
N ARG A 130 -22.89 2.65 -1.59
CA ARG A 130 -23.88 1.94 -2.42
C ARG A 130 -24.78 2.92 -3.20
N GLN A 131 -24.65 2.97 -4.53
CA GLN A 131 -25.80 3.37 -5.35
C GLN A 131 -26.78 2.20 -5.32
N SER A 132 -27.87 2.40 -4.58
CA SER A 132 -29.07 1.58 -4.66
C SER A 132 -29.51 1.45 -6.11
N ARG A 133 -29.76 0.20 -6.54
CA ARG A 133 -30.45 -0.13 -7.79
C ARG A 133 -31.67 0.77 -7.96
N VAL A 134 -31.70 1.57 -9.02
CA VAL A 134 -32.97 2.06 -9.56
C VAL A 134 -33.54 0.91 -10.40
N SER A 135 -34.65 0.33 -9.93
CA SER A 135 -35.47 -0.58 -10.72
C SER A 135 -35.78 0.03 -12.07
N LYS A 136 -35.44 -0.68 -13.14
CA LYS A 136 -36.13 -0.55 -14.42
C LYS A 136 -37.10 -1.73 -14.48
N ALA A 137 -38.37 -1.48 -14.24
CA ALA A 137 -39.47 -2.40 -14.51
C ALA A 137 -40.55 -1.60 -15.24
N MET A 138 -40.81 -2.05 -16.47
CA MET A 138 -41.93 -1.77 -17.41
C MET A 138 -42.58 -0.39 -17.41
#